data_AF-A0A081KDD2-F1
#
_entry.id   AF-A0A081KDD2-F1
#
_cell.length_a   1.000
_cell.length_b   1.000
_cell.length_c   1.000
_cell.angle_alpha   90.00
_cell.angle_beta   90.00
_cell.angle_gamma   90.00
#
_symmetry.space_group_name_H-M   'P 1'
#
loop_
_entity.id
_entity.type
_entity.pdbx_description
1 polymer ?
#
loop_
_entity_poly.entity_id
_entity_poly.type
_entity_poly.pdbx_seq_one_letter_code
_entity_poly.pdbx_strand_id
1 'polypeptide(L)'
;MNFNLIEYVLKNNKINQKELAEKLDVSRAQISKWKSGDSIPHDREQELIKLAGLFGFDPEWAAFVKTEDNGNDWLEYIRFMNDCSLGRSKAWQFDESPEIYFPSVLLMLAKFSCSIPDKAPCANELKNEDYEYTKFDELIIDFLESYGPLSEWCSLYLAFDNDELFEFQGELEACAVDLALSYVKEELLHENGLNISTLEQHFLSSKKYIRKTLSLMCRKMNKLKVPFERDYFEYINEHPFTIEDFLIESSISKKSVESFFTYHEKLVLHETRRQSELLEELHVKIDSLLSEGDKEYFSSVLENCPPSANKHQR
;
A
#
# COMPACT_ATOMS: atom_id res chain seq x y z
N MET A 1 14.95 13.01 -2.34
CA MET A 1 15.78 14.13 -1.85
C MET A 1 15.60 14.22 -0.34
N ASN A 2 16.41 15.02 0.35
CA ASN A 2 16.03 15.50 1.69
C ASN A 2 15.74 16.98 1.49
N PHE A 3 14.49 17.33 1.22
CA PHE A 3 14.14 18.70 0.90
C PHE A 3 14.38 19.61 2.11
N ASN A 4 15.09 20.72 1.87
CA ASN A 4 15.35 21.71 2.88
C ASN A 4 14.87 23.07 2.38
N LEU A 5 13.76 23.54 2.95
CA LEU A 5 13.11 24.78 2.53
C LEU A 5 14.06 25.99 2.60
N ILE A 6 14.94 26.05 3.59
CA ILE A 6 15.94 27.13 3.71
C ILE A 6 16.93 27.05 2.55
N GLU A 7 17.50 25.89 2.25
CA GLU A 7 18.42 25.74 1.13
C GLU A 7 17.76 26.06 -0.20
N TYR A 8 16.50 25.64 -0.37
CA TYR A 8 15.71 25.96 -1.54
C TYR A 8 15.54 27.47 -1.71
N VAL A 9 15.09 28.18 -0.67
CA VAL A 9 14.91 29.65 -0.70
C VAL A 9 16.21 30.37 -1.03
N LEU A 10 17.32 29.99 -0.38
CA LEU A 10 18.63 30.61 -0.63
C LEU A 10 19.07 30.43 -2.08
N LYS A 11 18.89 29.22 -2.64
CA LYS A 11 19.28 28.88 -4.01
C LYS A 11 18.37 29.54 -5.04
N ASN A 12 17.06 29.47 -4.86
CA ASN A 12 16.06 29.97 -5.81
C ASN A 12 16.10 31.50 -5.91
N ASN A 13 16.21 32.18 -4.76
CA ASN A 13 16.25 33.64 -4.71
C ASN A 13 17.66 34.24 -4.86
N LYS A 14 18.69 33.38 -4.94
CA LYS A 14 20.11 33.79 -5.02
C LYS A 14 20.51 34.75 -3.88
N ILE A 15 19.97 34.53 -2.68
CA ILE A 15 20.27 35.30 -1.47
C ILE A 15 21.12 34.49 -0.50
N ASN A 16 21.86 35.16 0.36
CA ASN A 16 22.61 34.51 1.44
C ASN A 16 21.81 34.47 2.76
N GLN A 17 22.30 33.69 3.74
CA GLN A 17 21.62 33.55 5.04
C GLN A 17 21.43 34.85 5.80
N LYS A 18 22.34 35.84 5.64
CA LYS A 18 22.22 37.13 6.30
C LYS A 18 21.04 37.91 5.72
N GLU A 19 20.93 37.96 4.39
CA GLU A 19 19.82 38.61 3.70
C GLU A 19 18.48 37.94 4.00
N LEU A 20 18.46 36.60 4.08
CA LEU A 20 17.25 35.87 4.47
C LEU A 20 16.84 36.17 5.92
N ALA A 21 17.82 36.22 6.84
CA ALA A 21 17.59 36.58 8.24
C ALA A 21 17.02 37.99 8.38
N GLU A 22 17.55 38.96 7.61
CA GLU A 22 17.04 40.33 7.55
C GLU A 22 15.60 40.39 7.00
N LYS A 23 15.28 39.61 5.96
CA LYS A 23 13.93 39.55 5.37
C LYS A 23 12.88 38.98 6.33
N LEU A 24 13.25 38.01 7.17
CA LEU A 24 12.36 37.36 8.12
C LEU A 24 12.39 37.99 9.51
N ASP A 25 13.19 39.05 9.73
CA ASP A 25 13.42 39.67 11.04
C ASP A 25 13.81 38.64 12.12
N VAL A 26 14.78 37.78 11.80
CA VAL A 26 15.34 36.77 12.72
C VAL A 26 16.86 36.83 12.73
N SER A 27 17.48 36.16 13.70
CA SER A 27 18.94 36.06 13.72
C SER A 27 19.45 35.08 12.65
N ARG A 28 20.64 35.33 12.11
CA ARG A 28 21.33 34.39 11.20
C ARG A 28 21.53 33.01 11.86
N ALA A 29 21.76 32.98 13.17
CA ALA A 29 21.87 31.74 13.92
C ALA A 29 20.57 30.91 13.87
N GLN A 30 19.41 31.57 13.87
CA GLN A 30 18.12 30.91 13.71
C GLN A 30 17.96 30.29 12.33
N ILE A 31 18.38 30.98 11.26
CA ILE A 31 18.39 30.43 9.90
C ILE A 31 19.30 29.20 9.81
N SER A 32 20.49 29.25 10.43
CA SER A 32 21.39 28.08 10.46
C SER A 32 20.78 26.90 11.20
N LYS A 33 20.09 27.13 12.31
CA LYS A 33 19.36 26.09 13.05
C LYS A 33 18.29 25.42 12.19
N TRP A 34 17.41 26.21 11.56
CA TRP A 34 16.39 25.70 10.64
C TRP A 34 17.00 24.93 9.48
N LYS A 35 18.07 25.46 8.89
CA LYS A 35 18.82 24.76 7.83
C LYS A 35 19.39 23.41 8.30
N SER A 36 19.77 23.29 9.57
CA SER A 36 20.27 22.04 10.16
C SER A 36 19.17 21.05 10.56
N GLY A 37 17.89 21.40 10.39
CA GLY A 37 16.74 20.53 10.68
C GLY A 37 15.99 20.87 11.96
N ASP A 38 16.30 21.98 12.65
CA ASP A 38 15.44 22.46 13.74
C ASP A 38 14.06 22.86 13.18
N SER A 39 13.02 22.62 13.97
CA SER A 39 11.64 22.99 13.62
C SER A 39 11.51 24.48 13.28
N ILE A 40 10.87 24.77 12.15
CA ILE A 40 10.51 26.12 11.72
C ILE A 40 9.12 26.44 12.31
N PRO A 41 8.93 27.58 13.00
CA PRO A 41 7.59 28.01 13.41
C PRO A 41 6.69 28.20 12.19
N HIS A 42 5.42 27.79 12.31
CA HIS A 42 4.46 27.79 11.19
C HIS A 42 4.39 29.13 10.44
N ASP A 43 4.29 30.26 11.14
CA ASP A 43 4.24 31.58 10.51
C ASP A 43 5.48 31.87 9.64
N ARG A 44 6.66 31.40 10.08
CA ARG A 44 7.92 31.59 9.36
C ARG A 44 8.06 30.63 8.19
N GLU A 45 7.52 29.43 8.32
CA GLU A 45 7.41 28.50 7.21
C GLU A 45 6.52 29.07 6.09
N GLN A 46 5.37 29.65 6.43
CA GLN A 46 4.49 30.32 5.47
C GLN A 46 5.17 31.51 4.75
N GLU A 47 5.95 32.31 5.48
CA GLU A 47 6.77 33.37 4.87
C GLU A 47 7.85 32.81 3.93
N LEU A 48 8.51 31.71 4.32
CA LEU A 48 9.52 31.04 3.49
C LEU A 48 8.91 30.45 2.21
N ILE A 49 7.75 29.79 2.29
CA ILE A 49 7.01 29.27 1.12
C ILE A 49 6.69 30.40 0.15
N LYS A 50 6.16 31.52 0.66
CA LYS A 50 5.88 32.73 -0.15
C LYS A 50 7.14 33.31 -0.78
N LEU A 51 8.23 33.42 0.00
CA LEU A 51 9.52 33.89 -0.52
C LEU A 51 10.09 32.95 -1.58
N ALA A 52 9.86 31.64 -1.45
CA ALA A 52 10.30 30.64 -2.40
C ALA A 52 9.50 30.67 -3.72
N GLY A 53 8.33 31.31 -3.73
CA GLY A 53 7.38 31.24 -4.85
C GLY A 53 6.70 29.87 -4.96
N LEU A 54 6.63 29.13 -3.86
CA LEU A 54 5.98 27.82 -3.80
C LEU A 54 4.48 27.98 -3.54
N PHE A 55 3.71 26.98 -3.97
CA PHE A 55 2.25 26.93 -3.86
C PHE A 55 1.82 25.66 -3.11
N GLY A 56 0.53 25.57 -2.75
CA GLY A 56 -0.03 24.41 -2.05
C GLY A 56 0.45 24.25 -0.60
N PHE A 57 0.15 23.08 -0.02
CA PHE A 57 0.47 22.75 1.38
C PHE A 57 1.76 21.93 1.54
N ASP A 58 2.28 21.36 0.46
CA ASP A 58 3.51 20.57 0.45
C ASP A 58 4.61 21.33 -0.34
N PRO A 59 5.56 21.97 0.35
CA PRO A 59 6.64 22.71 -0.28
C PRO A 59 7.61 21.82 -1.07
N GLU A 60 7.79 20.56 -0.67
CA GLU A 60 8.65 19.62 -1.37
C GLU A 60 8.01 19.21 -2.71
N TRP A 61 6.71 18.92 -2.70
CA TRP A 61 5.93 18.70 -3.93
C TRP A 61 5.98 19.90 -4.86
N ALA A 62 5.67 21.10 -4.37
CA ALA A 62 5.68 22.32 -5.18
C ALA A 62 7.06 22.60 -5.80
N ALA A 63 8.13 22.33 -5.04
CA ALA A 63 9.49 22.44 -5.54
C ALA A 63 9.82 21.40 -6.61
N PHE A 64 9.27 20.19 -6.48
CA PHE A 64 9.42 19.10 -7.44
C PHE A 64 8.73 19.41 -8.77
N VAL A 65 7.44 19.78 -8.75
CA VAL A 65 6.68 20.05 -9.98
C VAL A 65 6.90 21.43 -10.58
N LYS A 66 7.53 22.36 -9.85
CA LYS A 66 7.95 23.71 -10.25
C LYS A 66 6.80 24.69 -10.54
N THR A 67 5.68 24.25 -11.09
CA THR A 67 4.49 25.07 -11.39
C THR A 67 3.20 24.35 -10.99
N GLU A 68 2.18 25.13 -10.66
CA GLU A 68 0.85 24.60 -10.26
C GLU A 68 0.21 23.83 -11.41
N ASP A 69 0.27 24.35 -12.64
CA ASP A 69 -0.21 23.66 -13.84
C ASP A 69 0.42 22.28 -14.03
N ASN A 70 1.76 22.17 -13.90
CA ASN A 70 2.44 20.88 -14.04
C ASN A 70 2.08 19.93 -12.89
N GLY A 71 1.83 20.46 -11.68
CA GLY A 71 1.31 19.68 -10.57
C GLY A 71 -0.07 19.10 -10.87
N ASN A 72 -0.97 19.91 -11.43
CA ASN A 72 -2.29 19.46 -11.86
C ASN A 72 -2.19 18.44 -13.01
N ASP A 73 -1.31 18.66 -13.98
CA ASP A 73 -1.06 17.70 -15.07
C ASP A 73 -0.59 16.34 -14.52
N TRP A 74 0.25 16.33 -13.48
CA TRP A 74 0.67 15.09 -12.79
C TRP A 74 -0.49 14.38 -12.09
N LEU A 75 -1.41 15.14 -11.49
CA LEU A 75 -2.62 14.58 -10.87
C LEU A 75 -3.58 14.02 -11.93
N GLU A 76 -3.71 14.66 -13.09
CA GLU A 76 -4.49 14.12 -14.22
C GLU A 76 -3.85 12.86 -14.79
N TYR A 77 -2.52 12.86 -14.94
CA TYR A 77 -1.74 11.71 -15.39
C TYR A 77 -1.97 10.49 -14.49
N ILE A 78 -1.88 10.64 -13.16
CA ILE A 78 -2.05 9.49 -12.27
C ILE A 78 -3.49 8.98 -12.24
N ARG A 79 -4.49 9.87 -12.40
CA ARG A 79 -5.90 9.44 -12.54
C ARG A 79 -6.07 8.58 -13.79
N PHE A 80 -5.48 9.01 -14.91
CA PHE A 80 -5.49 8.21 -16.13
C PHE A 80 -4.79 6.86 -15.94
N MET A 81 -3.60 6.84 -15.34
CA MET A 81 -2.88 5.58 -15.09
C MET A 81 -3.63 4.65 -14.15
N ASN A 82 -4.32 5.22 -13.17
CA ASN A 82 -5.23 4.47 -12.33
C ASN A 82 -6.33 3.81 -13.16
N ASP A 83 -7.03 4.56 -14.02
CA ASP A 83 -8.06 3.99 -14.90
C ASP A 83 -7.51 2.86 -15.79
N CYS A 84 -6.28 2.98 -16.28
CA CYS A 84 -5.60 1.92 -17.03
C CYS A 84 -5.32 0.68 -16.18
N SER A 85 -4.96 0.85 -14.91
CA SER A 85 -4.71 -0.25 -13.97
C SER A 85 -6.01 -1.04 -13.65
N LEU A 86 -7.19 -0.41 -13.74
CA LEU A 86 -8.49 -1.07 -13.57
C LEU A 86 -8.78 -2.15 -14.61
N GLY A 87 -8.12 -2.10 -15.77
CA GLY A 87 -8.19 -3.19 -16.74
C GLY A 87 -7.60 -4.50 -16.21
N ARG A 88 -6.81 -4.43 -15.13
CA ARG A 88 -6.05 -5.55 -14.55
C ARG A 88 -6.47 -5.84 -13.10
N SER A 89 -6.80 -4.82 -12.31
CA SER A 89 -7.37 -4.93 -10.96
C SER A 89 -8.89 -4.68 -10.99
N LYS A 90 -9.67 -5.59 -10.41
CA LYS A 90 -11.14 -5.56 -10.45
C LYS A 90 -11.78 -5.00 -9.19
N ALA A 91 -11.02 -4.88 -8.10
CA ALA A 91 -11.57 -4.56 -6.79
C ALA A 91 -11.68 -3.06 -6.51
N TRP A 92 -10.86 -2.21 -7.15
CA TRP A 92 -10.55 -0.91 -6.58
C TRP A 92 -10.54 0.24 -7.58
N GLN A 93 -11.24 1.32 -7.29
CA GLN A 93 -11.08 2.62 -7.95
C GLN A 93 -10.54 3.61 -6.92
N PHE A 94 -9.42 4.29 -7.22
CA PHE A 94 -9.00 5.47 -6.45
C PHE A 94 -9.97 6.61 -6.76
N ASP A 95 -11.12 6.61 -6.09
CA ASP A 95 -12.19 7.53 -6.49
C ASP A 95 -11.88 8.98 -6.08
N GLU A 96 -11.21 9.27 -4.95
CA GLU A 96 -11.37 10.64 -4.43
C GLU A 96 -10.13 11.52 -4.22
N SER A 97 -8.88 11.04 -4.12
CA SER A 97 -7.77 11.98 -3.82
C SER A 97 -6.33 11.52 -4.16
N PRO A 98 -5.93 11.45 -5.44
CA PRO A 98 -4.52 11.22 -5.82
C PRO A 98 -3.54 12.24 -5.21
N GLU A 99 -4.01 13.46 -4.93
CA GLU A 99 -3.27 14.50 -4.24
C GLU A 99 -2.76 14.10 -2.84
N ILE A 100 -3.34 13.08 -2.19
CA ILE A 100 -2.91 12.61 -0.87
C ILE A 100 -1.68 11.72 -0.96
N TYR A 101 -1.67 10.76 -1.89
CA TYR A 101 -0.62 9.73 -1.93
C TYR A 101 0.40 9.95 -3.04
N PHE A 102 -0.03 10.46 -4.21
CA PHE A 102 0.82 10.48 -5.40
C PHE A 102 2.04 11.39 -5.26
N PRO A 103 1.98 12.57 -4.63
CA PRO A 103 3.17 13.35 -4.33
C PRO A 103 4.22 12.54 -3.56
N SER A 104 3.80 11.79 -2.53
CA SER A 104 4.69 10.94 -1.73
C SER A 104 5.34 9.84 -2.59
N VAL A 105 4.62 9.26 -3.55
CA VAL A 105 5.15 8.27 -4.49
C VAL A 105 6.26 8.87 -5.36
N LEU A 106 5.99 9.99 -6.05
CA LEU A 106 6.97 10.62 -6.93
C LEU A 106 8.20 11.13 -6.17
N LEU A 107 8.01 11.71 -5.00
CA LEU A 107 9.11 12.17 -4.14
C LEU A 107 9.97 11.00 -3.65
N MET A 108 9.35 9.86 -3.34
CA MET A 108 10.06 8.63 -2.99
C MET A 108 10.86 8.09 -4.17
N LEU A 109 10.24 7.96 -5.35
CA LEU A 109 10.93 7.55 -6.57
C LEU A 109 12.12 8.47 -6.87
N ALA A 110 11.94 9.79 -6.75
CA ALA A 110 13.00 10.78 -6.94
C ALA A 110 14.12 10.63 -5.89
N LYS A 111 13.79 10.28 -4.65
CA LYS A 111 14.77 10.00 -3.58
C LYS A 111 15.67 8.83 -3.90
N PHE A 112 15.19 7.85 -4.65
CA PHE A 112 15.95 6.69 -5.10
C PHE A 112 16.49 6.83 -6.53
N SER A 113 16.58 8.06 -7.03
CA SER A 113 17.15 8.41 -8.34
C SER A 113 16.39 7.85 -9.55
N CYS A 114 15.08 7.61 -9.40
CA CYS A 114 14.21 7.26 -10.53
C CYS A 114 14.28 8.36 -11.61
N SER A 115 14.30 7.94 -12.88
CA SER A 115 14.30 8.81 -14.05
C SER A 115 12.89 9.35 -14.32
N ILE A 116 12.42 10.25 -13.46
CA ILE A 116 11.08 10.84 -13.57
C ILE A 116 11.11 11.98 -14.62
N PRO A 117 10.12 12.05 -15.53
CA PRO A 117 9.95 13.17 -16.44
C PRO A 117 9.91 14.53 -15.72
N ASP A 118 10.53 15.56 -16.31
CA ASP A 118 10.48 16.93 -15.77
C ASP A 118 9.06 17.54 -15.81
N LYS A 119 8.22 17.01 -16.71
CA LYS A 119 6.81 17.39 -16.89
C LYS A 119 5.95 16.14 -16.91
N ALA A 120 4.73 16.26 -16.41
CA ALA A 120 3.76 15.18 -16.48
C ALA A 120 3.53 14.74 -17.94
N PRO A 121 3.47 13.44 -18.22
CA PRO A 121 3.01 12.96 -19.52
C PRO A 121 1.56 13.41 -19.78
N CYS A 122 1.27 13.82 -21.02
CA CYS A 122 -0.02 14.40 -21.36
C CYS A 122 -1.13 13.33 -21.33
N ALA A 123 -2.08 13.44 -20.40
CA ALA A 123 -3.21 12.53 -20.25
C ALA A 123 -4.07 12.41 -21.53
N ASN A 124 -4.10 13.43 -22.39
CA ASN A 124 -4.83 13.37 -23.65
C ASN A 124 -4.09 12.60 -24.75
N GLU A 125 -2.75 12.65 -24.77
CA GLU A 125 -1.95 11.85 -25.70
C GLU A 125 -2.04 10.36 -25.34
N LEU A 126 -2.09 10.07 -24.04
CA LEU A 126 -2.23 8.73 -23.48
C LEU A 126 -3.55 8.03 -23.84
N LYS A 127 -4.61 8.78 -24.13
CA LYS A 127 -5.91 8.24 -24.58
C LYS A 127 -5.89 7.75 -26.03
N ASN A 128 -4.82 8.02 -26.78
CA ASN A 128 -4.68 7.53 -28.13
C ASN A 128 -4.45 6.00 -28.12
N GLU A 129 -5.22 5.25 -28.91
CA GLU A 129 -5.07 3.79 -29.02
C GLU A 129 -3.68 3.39 -29.52
N ASP A 130 -3.00 4.28 -30.25
CA ASP A 130 -1.63 4.09 -30.76
C ASP A 130 -0.55 4.53 -29.76
N TYR A 131 -0.90 4.90 -28.53
CA TYR A 131 0.08 5.32 -27.53
C TYR A 131 0.94 4.13 -27.08
N GLU A 132 2.25 4.24 -27.27
CA GLU A 132 3.22 3.28 -26.75
C GLU A 132 3.59 3.63 -25.31
N TYR A 133 3.17 2.78 -24.36
CA TYR A 133 3.50 2.92 -22.95
C TYR A 133 5.01 2.96 -22.74
N THR A 134 5.46 3.98 -22.01
CA THR A 134 6.85 4.11 -21.60
C THR A 134 7.14 3.19 -20.41
N LYS A 135 8.43 2.97 -20.13
CA LYS A 135 8.88 2.23 -18.95
C LYS A 135 8.47 2.89 -17.63
N PHE A 136 8.31 4.21 -17.65
CA PHE A 136 7.80 4.94 -16.49
C PHE A 136 6.30 4.67 -16.30
N ASP A 137 5.53 4.60 -17.38
CA ASP A 137 4.10 4.28 -17.30
C ASP A 137 3.88 2.85 -16.79
N GLU A 138 4.64 1.88 -17.30
CA GLU A 138 4.63 0.49 -16.82
C GLU A 138 4.94 0.42 -15.32
N LEU A 139 5.94 1.17 -14.85
CA LEU A 139 6.30 1.28 -13.43
C LEU A 139 5.15 1.82 -12.58
N ILE A 140 4.49 2.88 -13.03
CA ILE A 140 3.36 3.49 -12.30
C ILE A 140 2.17 2.54 -12.26
N ILE A 141 1.85 1.85 -13.35
CA ILE A 141 0.76 0.87 -13.40
C ILE A 141 1.03 -0.29 -12.43
N ASP A 142 2.23 -0.88 -12.46
CA ASP A 142 2.63 -2.00 -11.60
C ASP A 142 2.62 -1.59 -10.11
N PHE A 143 3.01 -0.34 -9.81
CA PHE A 143 2.86 0.25 -8.48
C PHE A 143 1.39 0.36 -8.05
N LEU A 144 0.51 0.91 -8.91
CA LEU A 144 -0.90 1.10 -8.58
C LEU A 144 -1.64 -0.22 -8.37
N GLU A 145 -1.33 -1.25 -9.17
CA GLU A 145 -1.84 -2.62 -8.99
C GLU A 145 -1.49 -3.17 -7.61
N SER A 146 -0.34 -2.81 -7.05
CA SER A 146 0.07 -3.21 -5.71
C SER A 146 -0.50 -2.31 -4.61
N TYR A 147 -0.56 -1.00 -4.87
CA TYR A 147 -0.96 0.01 -3.89
C TYR A 147 -2.47 -0.01 -3.62
N GLY A 148 -3.30 -0.20 -4.64
CA GLY A 148 -4.77 -0.23 -4.51
C GLY A 148 -5.26 -1.22 -3.46
N PRO A 149 -4.96 -2.53 -3.60
CA PRO A 149 -5.36 -3.55 -2.63
C PRO A 149 -4.85 -3.28 -1.22
N LEU A 150 -3.62 -2.76 -1.07
CA LEU A 150 -3.04 -2.43 0.24
C LEU A 150 -3.76 -1.24 0.90
N SER A 151 -4.02 -0.18 0.14
CA SER A 151 -4.73 1.00 0.62
C SER A 151 -6.17 0.68 1.01
N GLU A 152 -6.86 -0.13 0.22
CA GLU A 152 -8.23 -0.54 0.53
C GLU A 152 -8.27 -1.49 1.73
N TRP A 153 -7.29 -2.38 1.86
CA TRP A 153 -7.17 -3.22 3.04
C TRP A 153 -7.02 -2.37 4.32
N CYS A 154 -6.20 -1.31 4.29
CA CYS A 154 -6.11 -0.36 5.39
C CYS A 154 -7.46 0.32 5.66
N SER A 155 -8.11 0.82 4.62
CA SER A 155 -9.39 1.54 4.75
C SER A 155 -10.50 0.67 5.33
N LEU A 156 -10.55 -0.62 4.99
CA LEU A 156 -11.57 -1.53 5.50
C LEU A 156 -11.27 -2.09 6.88
N TYR A 157 -10.02 -2.47 7.15
CA TYR A 157 -9.68 -3.24 8.35
C TYR A 157 -9.01 -2.40 9.44
N LEU A 158 -8.48 -1.22 9.10
CA LEU A 158 -7.83 -0.30 10.05
C LEU A 158 -8.65 0.95 10.35
N ALA A 159 -9.85 1.11 9.76
CA ALA A 159 -10.76 2.20 10.11
C ALA A 159 -11.39 1.97 11.50
N PHE A 160 -10.66 2.33 12.54
CA PHE A 160 -11.12 2.22 13.92
C PHE A 160 -11.82 3.50 14.36
N ASP A 161 -13.01 3.38 14.95
CA ASP A 161 -13.69 4.49 15.63
C ASP A 161 -12.98 4.94 16.94
N ASN A 162 -11.89 4.27 17.32
CA ASN A 162 -11.17 4.54 18.56
C ASN A 162 -9.97 5.46 18.30
N ASP A 163 -9.98 6.65 18.90
CA ASP A 163 -8.90 7.64 18.80
C ASP A 163 -7.51 7.07 19.14
N GLU A 164 -7.41 6.14 20.11
CA GLU A 164 -6.13 5.54 20.50
C GLU A 164 -5.61 4.50 19.48
N LEU A 165 -6.44 4.08 18.53
CA LEU A 165 -6.07 3.19 17.42
C LEU A 165 -5.88 3.94 16.11
N PHE A 166 -6.50 5.11 15.94
CA PHE A 166 -6.44 5.94 14.74
C PHE A 166 -4.99 6.34 14.35
N GLU A 167 -4.13 6.59 15.34
CA GLU A 167 -2.70 6.88 15.06
C GLU A 167 -2.00 5.72 14.32
N PHE A 168 -2.34 4.47 14.64
CA PHE A 168 -1.76 3.31 13.96
C PHE A 168 -2.25 3.20 12.51
N GLN A 169 -3.51 3.55 12.24
CA GLN A 169 -4.05 3.58 10.88
C GLN A 169 -3.22 4.51 10.00
N GLY A 170 -3.05 5.77 10.43
CA GLY A 170 -2.27 6.75 9.66
C GLY A 170 -0.81 6.33 9.45
N GLU A 171 -0.18 5.72 10.46
CA GLU A 171 1.19 5.16 10.30
C GLU A 171 1.25 4.02 9.28
N LEU A 172 0.27 3.11 9.29
CA LEU A 172 0.25 1.94 8.41
C LEU A 172 -0.13 2.30 6.97
N GLU A 173 -1.05 3.24 6.79
CA GLU A 173 -1.40 3.84 5.49
C GLU A 173 -0.20 4.58 4.88
N ALA A 174 0.54 5.36 5.68
CA ALA A 174 1.76 6.02 5.20
C ALA A 174 2.83 5.01 4.71
N CYS A 175 2.83 3.79 5.25
CA CYS A 175 3.71 2.71 4.82
C CYS A 175 3.21 1.93 3.59
N ALA A 176 1.97 2.14 3.14
CA ALA A 176 1.40 1.42 2.00
C ALA A 176 2.20 1.70 0.70
N VAL A 177 2.72 2.93 0.54
CA VAL A 177 3.57 3.30 -0.60
C VAL A 177 4.87 2.51 -0.61
N ASP A 178 5.57 2.43 0.53
CA ASP A 178 6.81 1.65 0.66
C ASP A 178 6.58 0.17 0.32
N LEU A 179 5.46 -0.38 0.81
CA LEU A 179 5.14 -1.77 0.65
C LEU A 179 4.73 -2.09 -0.80
N ALA A 180 3.90 -1.25 -1.43
CA ALA A 180 3.51 -1.38 -2.82
C ALA A 180 4.72 -1.33 -3.76
N LEU A 181 5.65 -0.39 -3.55
CA LEU A 181 6.89 -0.34 -4.31
C LEU A 181 7.77 -1.58 -4.14
N SER A 182 7.68 -2.27 -3.01
CA SER A 182 8.42 -3.53 -2.79
C SER A 182 7.87 -4.72 -3.59
N TYR A 183 6.67 -4.59 -4.17
CA TYR A 183 6.04 -5.59 -5.03
C TYR A 183 6.17 -5.26 -6.53
N VAL A 184 6.67 -4.07 -6.87
CA VAL A 184 6.95 -3.70 -8.25
C VAL A 184 8.05 -4.60 -8.83
N LYS A 185 7.89 -5.02 -10.08
CA LYS A 185 8.87 -5.83 -10.82
C LYS A 185 10.25 -5.18 -10.80
N GLU A 186 11.26 -5.94 -10.38
CA GLU A 186 12.65 -5.47 -10.30
C GLU A 186 13.17 -4.93 -11.63
N GLU A 187 12.76 -5.56 -12.75
CA GLU A 187 13.09 -5.14 -14.11
C GLU A 187 12.67 -3.69 -14.38
N LEU A 188 11.44 -3.32 -14.00
CA LEU A 188 10.92 -1.96 -14.16
C LEU A 188 11.65 -0.96 -13.26
N LEU A 189 12.00 -1.35 -12.04
CA LEU A 189 12.77 -0.52 -11.12
C LEU A 189 14.16 -0.22 -11.71
N HIS A 190 14.83 -1.25 -12.25
CA HIS A 190 16.15 -1.10 -12.87
C HIS A 190 16.09 -0.26 -14.15
N GLU A 191 15.11 -0.51 -15.03
CA GLU A 191 14.93 0.23 -16.29
C GLU A 191 14.65 1.72 -16.07
N ASN A 192 14.05 2.09 -14.94
CA ASN A 192 13.82 3.48 -14.55
C ASN A 192 14.98 4.09 -13.74
N GLY A 193 16.11 3.38 -13.58
CA GLY A 193 17.34 3.88 -12.97
C GLY A 193 17.37 3.84 -11.44
N LEU A 194 16.48 3.10 -10.79
CA LEU A 194 16.49 2.98 -9.33
C LEU A 194 17.62 2.08 -8.84
N ASN A 195 18.21 2.45 -7.69
CA ASN A 195 19.21 1.64 -7.03
C ASN A 195 18.55 0.53 -6.18
N ILE A 196 18.44 -0.67 -6.76
CA ILE A 196 17.82 -1.85 -6.14
C ILE A 196 18.38 -2.15 -4.75
N SER A 197 19.71 -2.16 -4.59
CA SER A 197 20.34 -2.48 -3.29
C SER A 197 19.96 -1.51 -2.16
N THR A 198 19.77 -0.23 -2.49
CA THR A 198 19.36 0.80 -1.52
C THR A 198 17.86 0.68 -1.22
N LEU A 199 17.05 0.36 -2.24
CA LEU A 199 15.61 0.11 -2.09
C LEU A 199 15.34 -1.12 -1.21
N GLU A 200 16.04 -2.23 -1.44
CA GLU A 200 15.89 -3.44 -0.63
C GLU A 200 16.13 -3.19 0.85
N GLN A 201 17.19 -2.44 1.19
CA GLN A 201 17.48 -2.06 2.57
C GLN A 201 16.39 -1.17 3.17
N HIS A 202 15.84 -0.25 2.37
CA HIS A 202 14.70 0.58 2.75
C HIS A 202 13.47 -0.28 3.01
N PHE A 203 13.08 -1.16 2.07
CA PHE A 203 11.93 -2.05 2.21
C PHE A 203 12.06 -3.01 3.40
N LEU A 204 13.24 -3.56 3.67
CA LEU A 204 13.49 -4.38 4.86
C LEU A 204 13.26 -3.58 6.15
N SER A 205 13.69 -2.32 6.16
CA SER A 205 13.49 -1.41 7.29
C SER A 205 12.02 -1.05 7.46
N SER A 206 11.31 -0.73 6.37
CA SER A 206 9.86 -0.45 6.37
C SER A 206 9.06 -1.67 6.82
N LYS A 207 9.31 -2.87 6.28
CA LYS A 207 8.64 -4.11 6.73
C LYS A 207 8.87 -4.39 8.21
N LYS A 208 10.07 -4.12 8.73
CA LYS A 208 10.37 -4.24 10.17
C LYS A 208 9.59 -3.21 11.00
N TYR A 209 9.48 -1.98 10.51
CA TYR A 209 8.69 -0.93 11.14
C TYR A 209 7.20 -1.31 11.18
N ILE A 210 6.61 -1.65 10.03
CA ILE A 210 5.20 -2.04 9.91
C ILE A 210 4.88 -3.21 10.85
N ARG A 211 5.72 -4.27 10.87
CA ARG A 211 5.53 -5.41 11.78
C ARG A 211 5.51 -4.99 13.26
N LYS A 212 6.36 -4.03 13.64
CA LYS A 212 6.39 -3.49 15.01
C LYS A 212 5.12 -2.70 15.31
N THR A 213 4.68 -1.84 14.38
CA THR A 213 3.46 -1.04 14.49
C THR A 213 2.22 -1.92 14.62
N LEU A 214 2.05 -2.92 13.74
CA LEU A 214 1.00 -3.93 13.83
C LEU A 214 1.02 -4.67 15.17
N SER A 215 2.20 -5.09 15.65
CA SER A 215 2.33 -5.75 16.95
C SER A 215 1.88 -4.88 18.12
N LEU A 216 2.18 -3.58 18.08
CA LEU A 216 1.77 -2.62 19.09
C LEU A 216 0.25 -2.36 19.03
N MET A 217 -0.29 -2.19 17.81
CA MET A 217 -1.72 -2.06 17.55
C MET A 217 -2.49 -3.27 18.11
N CYS A 218 -2.08 -4.50 17.78
CA CYS A 218 -2.75 -5.71 18.28
C CYS A 218 -2.71 -5.82 19.82
N ARG A 219 -1.63 -5.39 20.47
CA ARG A 219 -1.58 -5.33 21.95
C ARG A 219 -2.53 -4.27 22.50
N LYS A 220 -2.65 -3.14 21.80
CA LYS A 220 -3.57 -2.07 22.16
C LYS A 220 -5.03 -2.50 22.02
N MET A 221 -5.40 -3.12 20.90
CA MET A 221 -6.72 -3.71 20.67
C MET A 221 -7.10 -4.68 21.79
N ASN A 222 -6.20 -5.60 22.16
CA ASN A 222 -6.40 -6.52 23.28
C ASN A 222 -6.70 -5.80 24.61
N LYS A 223 -5.93 -4.74 24.92
CA LYS A 223 -6.13 -3.96 26.14
C LYS A 223 -7.49 -3.25 26.14
N LEU A 224 -7.91 -2.74 24.98
CA LEU A 224 -9.19 -2.06 24.77
C LEU A 224 -10.37 -3.03 24.57
N LYS A 225 -10.10 -4.34 24.50
CA LYS A 225 -11.09 -5.39 24.19
C LYS A 225 -11.79 -5.18 22.84
N VAL A 226 -11.09 -4.58 21.88
CA VAL A 226 -11.55 -4.51 20.48
C VAL A 226 -11.29 -5.88 19.86
N PRO A 227 -12.30 -6.55 19.28
CA PRO A 227 -12.12 -7.85 18.65
C PRO A 227 -11.22 -7.75 17.41
N PHE A 228 -10.51 -8.83 17.11
CA PHE A 228 -9.78 -8.94 15.85
C PHE A 228 -10.76 -9.35 14.75
N GLU A 229 -10.82 -8.56 13.68
CA GLU A 229 -11.63 -8.86 12.50
C GLU A 229 -10.85 -9.62 11.42
N ARG A 230 -9.52 -9.61 11.51
CA ARG A 230 -8.61 -10.25 10.56
C ARG A 230 -7.25 -10.54 11.18
N ASP A 231 -6.44 -11.38 10.54
CA ASP A 231 -5.00 -11.40 10.79
C ASP A 231 -4.37 -10.16 10.14
N TYR A 232 -4.11 -9.15 10.97
CA TYR A 232 -3.54 -7.89 10.51
C TYR A 232 -2.12 -8.03 9.93
N PHE A 233 -1.43 -9.16 10.14
CA PHE A 233 -0.12 -9.41 9.54
C PHE A 233 -0.20 -9.89 8.08
N GLU A 234 -1.39 -10.27 7.59
CA GLU A 234 -1.61 -10.51 6.16
C GLU A 234 -1.19 -9.29 5.33
N TYR A 235 -1.42 -8.08 5.85
CA TYR A 235 -1.02 -6.82 5.23
C TYR A 235 0.44 -6.79 4.76
N ILE A 236 1.36 -7.41 5.49
CA ILE A 236 2.80 -7.41 5.16
C ILE A 236 3.32 -8.73 4.61
N ASN A 237 2.58 -9.82 4.80
CA ASN A 237 3.04 -11.16 4.47
C ASN A 237 2.43 -11.67 3.16
N GLU A 238 1.23 -11.20 2.81
CA GLU A 238 0.54 -11.58 1.59
C GLU A 238 0.89 -10.68 0.41
N HIS A 239 0.79 -11.25 -0.80
CA HIS A 239 0.93 -10.49 -2.03
C HIS A 239 -0.31 -9.58 -2.23
N PRO A 240 -0.18 -8.36 -2.76
CA PRO A 240 -1.31 -7.48 -3.02
C PRO A 240 -2.46 -8.12 -3.82
N PHE A 241 -2.15 -8.93 -4.84
CA PHE A 241 -3.16 -9.71 -5.57
C PHE A 241 -3.94 -10.69 -4.67
N THR A 242 -3.27 -11.39 -3.74
CA THR A 242 -3.98 -12.25 -2.78
C THR A 242 -4.90 -11.43 -1.88
N ILE A 243 -4.43 -10.25 -1.44
CA ILE A 243 -5.25 -9.29 -0.68
C ILE A 243 -6.47 -8.86 -1.50
N GLU A 244 -6.28 -8.54 -2.78
CA GLU A 244 -7.34 -8.16 -3.71
C GLU A 244 -8.41 -9.24 -3.84
N ASP A 245 -8.01 -10.50 -4.04
CA ASP A 245 -8.93 -11.64 -4.13
C ASP A 245 -9.80 -11.73 -2.88
N PHE A 246 -9.20 -11.59 -1.69
CA PHE A 246 -9.94 -11.56 -0.43
C PHE A 246 -10.89 -10.36 -0.32
N LEU A 247 -10.50 -9.20 -0.81
CA LEU A 247 -11.35 -8.00 -0.82
C LEU A 247 -12.59 -8.24 -1.71
N ILE A 248 -12.39 -8.80 -2.90
CA ILE A 248 -13.47 -9.16 -3.83
C ILE A 248 -14.41 -10.18 -3.18
N GLU A 249 -13.88 -11.27 -2.63
CA GLU A 249 -14.67 -12.30 -1.95
C GLU A 249 -15.48 -11.73 -0.78
N SER A 250 -14.85 -10.87 0.03
CA SER A 250 -15.52 -10.23 1.16
C SER A 250 -16.70 -9.38 0.71
N SER A 251 -16.57 -8.64 -0.41
CA SER A 251 -17.63 -7.80 -0.97
C SER A 251 -18.83 -8.62 -1.48
N ILE A 252 -18.56 -9.80 -2.05
CA ILE A 252 -19.58 -10.74 -2.55
C ILE A 252 -20.27 -11.45 -1.37
N SER A 253 -19.51 -11.82 -0.33
CA SER A 253 -19.99 -12.56 0.84
C SER A 253 -20.91 -11.77 1.76
N LYS A 254 -21.00 -10.44 1.63
CA LYS A 254 -21.92 -9.58 2.41
C LYS A 254 -23.41 -9.98 2.30
N LYS A 255 -23.77 -10.94 1.45
CA LYS A 255 -25.12 -11.51 1.30
C LYS A 255 -25.28 -12.94 1.86
N SER A 256 -24.24 -13.53 2.45
CA SER A 256 -24.30 -14.91 2.98
C SER A 256 -24.40 -14.92 4.51
N VAL A 257 -24.85 -16.05 5.08
CA VAL A 257 -24.88 -16.27 6.54
C VAL A 257 -23.48 -16.15 7.17
N GLU A 258 -22.43 -16.44 6.40
CA GLU A 258 -21.04 -16.34 6.86
C GLU A 258 -20.62 -14.91 7.16
N SER A 259 -21.32 -13.91 6.62
CA SER A 259 -21.07 -12.49 6.96
C SER A 259 -21.29 -12.20 8.45
N PHE A 260 -22.12 -12.99 9.15
CA PHE A 260 -22.38 -12.87 10.58
C PHE A 260 -21.36 -13.60 11.47
N PHE A 261 -20.46 -14.38 10.89
CA PHE A 261 -19.42 -15.09 11.64
C PHE A 261 -18.30 -14.13 12.03
N THR A 262 -17.80 -14.29 13.25
CA THR A 262 -16.55 -13.66 13.71
C THR A 262 -15.38 -14.12 12.84
N TYR A 263 -14.28 -13.36 12.85
CA TYR A 263 -13.06 -13.76 12.14
C TYR A 263 -12.61 -15.19 12.48
N HIS A 264 -12.63 -15.54 13.76
CA HIS A 264 -12.23 -16.86 14.21
C HIS A 264 -13.15 -17.97 13.68
N GLU A 265 -14.46 -17.73 13.68
CA GLU A 265 -15.43 -18.69 13.11
C GLU A 265 -15.24 -18.85 11.60
N LYS A 266 -14.99 -17.76 10.88
CA LYS A 266 -14.65 -17.79 9.44
C LYS A 266 -13.39 -18.59 9.18
N LEU A 267 -12.34 -18.38 9.97
CA LEU A 267 -11.08 -19.10 9.86
C LEU A 267 -11.26 -20.60 10.09
N VAL A 268 -12.00 -20.97 11.14
CA VAL A 268 -12.31 -22.38 11.44
C VAL A 268 -13.13 -23.01 10.30
N LEU A 269 -14.13 -22.30 9.77
CA LEU A 269 -14.94 -22.78 8.65
C LEU A 269 -14.09 -22.99 7.38
N HIS A 270 -13.25 -22.02 7.03
CA HIS A 270 -12.36 -22.09 5.87
C HIS A 270 -11.40 -23.28 5.97
N GLU A 271 -10.73 -23.46 7.11
CA GLU A 271 -9.81 -24.58 7.31
C GLU A 271 -10.56 -25.93 7.30
N THR A 272 -11.79 -25.97 7.81
CA THR A 272 -12.64 -27.17 7.74
C THR A 272 -13.03 -27.51 6.30
N ARG A 273 -13.34 -26.51 5.46
CA ARG A 273 -13.62 -26.70 4.02
C ARG A 273 -12.39 -27.23 3.28
N ARG A 274 -11.24 -26.57 3.46
CA ARG A 274 -9.96 -26.99 2.86
C ARG A 274 -9.57 -28.42 3.23
N GLN A 275 -9.75 -28.79 4.49
CA GLN A 275 -9.50 -30.17 4.94
C GLN A 275 -10.45 -31.16 4.30
N SER A 276 -11.72 -30.79 4.10
CA SER A 276 -12.71 -31.63 3.42
C SER A 276 -12.36 -31.84 1.95
N GLU A 277 -11.97 -30.77 1.24
CA GLU A 277 -11.53 -30.83 -0.16
C GLU A 277 -10.29 -31.72 -0.33
N LEU A 278 -9.27 -31.54 0.53
CA LEU A 278 -8.07 -32.40 0.51
C LEU A 278 -8.40 -33.87 0.79
N LEU A 279 -9.38 -34.14 1.66
CA LEU A 279 -9.86 -35.49 1.95
C LEU A 279 -10.53 -36.10 0.72
N GLU A 280 -11.36 -35.32 0.02
CA GLU A 280 -12.00 -35.74 -1.23
C GLU A 280 -10.96 -36.01 -2.34
N GLU A 281 -9.98 -35.14 -2.52
CA GLU A 281 -8.87 -35.34 -3.46
C GLU A 281 -8.06 -36.60 -3.14
N LEU A 282 -7.78 -36.84 -1.86
CA LEU A 282 -7.10 -38.04 -1.41
C LEU A 282 -7.92 -39.30 -1.68
N HIS A 283 -9.23 -39.28 -1.43
CA HIS A 283 -10.12 -40.40 -1.75
C HIS A 283 -10.11 -40.70 -3.25
N VAL A 284 -10.28 -39.68 -4.11
CA VAL A 284 -10.23 -39.83 -5.56
C VAL A 284 -8.89 -40.43 -6.01
N LYS A 285 -7.79 -39.96 -5.43
CA LYS A 285 -6.45 -40.47 -5.73
C LYS A 285 -6.27 -41.92 -5.29
N ILE A 286 -6.72 -42.28 -4.08
CA ILE A 286 -6.70 -43.66 -3.59
C ILE A 286 -7.51 -44.57 -4.52
N ASP A 287 -8.74 -44.17 -4.86
CA ASP A 287 -9.62 -44.92 -5.75
C ASP A 287 -9.00 -45.13 -7.15
N SER A 288 -8.22 -44.15 -7.64
CA SER A 288 -7.49 -44.28 -8.90
C SER A 288 -6.31 -45.26 -8.85
N LEU A 289 -5.75 -45.49 -7.66
CA LEU A 289 -4.60 -46.37 -7.43
C LEU A 289 -5.01 -47.80 -7.05
N LEU A 290 -6.22 -48.00 -6.55
CA LEU A 290 -6.73 -49.32 -6.18
C LEU A 290 -7.13 -50.12 -7.43
N SER A 291 -6.78 -51.40 -7.44
CA SER A 291 -7.30 -52.34 -8.45
C SER A 291 -8.78 -52.63 -8.19
N GLU A 292 -9.53 -53.05 -9.21
CA GLU A 292 -10.96 -53.40 -9.04
C GLU A 292 -11.17 -54.49 -7.97
N GLY A 293 -10.24 -55.45 -7.85
CA GLY A 293 -10.29 -56.47 -6.78
C GLY A 293 -10.07 -55.89 -5.38
N ASP A 294 -9.21 -54.87 -5.25
CA ASP A 294 -9.01 -54.19 -3.96
C ASP A 294 -10.24 -53.35 -3.59
N LYS A 295 -10.88 -52.69 -4.57
CA LYS A 295 -12.12 -51.92 -4.35
C LYS A 295 -13.26 -52.81 -3.87
N GLU A 296 -13.45 -53.98 -4.49
CA GLU A 296 -14.44 -54.97 -4.06
C GLU A 296 -14.14 -55.48 -2.64
N TYR A 297 -12.86 -55.76 -2.35
CA TYR A 297 -12.43 -56.17 -1.02
C TYR A 297 -12.76 -55.11 0.04
N PHE A 298 -12.36 -53.85 -0.15
CA PHE A 298 -12.63 -52.77 0.81
C PHE A 298 -14.14 -52.50 0.98
N SER A 299 -14.92 -52.56 -0.10
CA SER A 299 -16.38 -52.42 -0.03
C SER A 299 -17.02 -53.53 0.80
N SER A 300 -16.58 -54.78 0.61
CA SER A 300 -17.06 -55.92 1.42
C SER A 300 -16.66 -55.81 2.90
N VAL A 301 -15.53 -55.19 3.22
CA VAL A 301 -15.10 -54.95 4.61
C VAL A 301 -15.93 -53.85 5.27
N LEU A 302 -16.27 -52.79 4.54
CA LEU A 302 -17.13 -51.70 5.04
C LEU A 302 -18.56 -52.18 5.31
N GLU A 303 -19.13 -53.02 4.43
CA GLU A 303 -20.47 -53.60 4.62
C GLU A 303 -20.55 -54.58 5.80
N ASN A 304 -19.43 -55.24 6.12
CA ASN A 304 -19.34 -56.21 7.21
C ASN A 304 -18.82 -55.60 8.53
N CYS A 305 -18.53 -54.30 8.58
CA CYS A 305 -18.18 -53.64 9.83
C CYS A 305 -19.42 -53.57 10.74
N PRO A 306 -19.39 -54.17 11.95
CA PRO A 306 -20.51 -54.05 12.87
C PRO A 306 -20.73 -52.57 13.21
N PRO A 307 -21.98 -52.11 13.41
CA PRO A 307 -22.28 -50.71 13.73
C PRO A 307 -21.83 -50.38 15.16
N SER A 308 -20.52 -50.30 15.38
CA SER A 308 -19.93 -49.84 16.62
C SER A 308 -19.63 -48.36 16.49
N ALA A 309 -20.41 -47.58 17.25
CA ALA A 309 -20.12 -46.22 17.70
C ALA A 309 -20.55 -45.01 16.82
N ASN A 310 -21.73 -45.05 16.21
CA ASN A 310 -22.47 -43.81 15.85
C ASN A 310 -23.36 -43.37 17.04
N LYS A 311 -22.76 -43.09 18.20
CA LYS A 311 -23.46 -42.67 19.44
C LYS A 311 -23.28 -41.20 19.83
N HIS A 312 -22.68 -40.37 18.96
CA HIS A 312 -22.60 -38.92 19.16
C HIS A 312 -23.24 -38.17 17.98
N GLN A 313 -24.54 -38.39 17.78
CA GLN A 313 -25.44 -37.44 17.12
C GLN A 313 -26.74 -37.41 17.93
N ARG A 314 -26.76 -36.59 18.98
CA ARG A 314 -27.91 -35.92 19.58
C ARG A 314 -27.40 -34.81 20.49
#